data_AF-A0A1Z8B7M4-F1
#
_entry.id   AF-A0A1Z8B7M4-F1
#
_cell.length_a   1.000
_cell.length_b   1.000
_cell.length_c   1.000
_cell.angle_alpha   90.00
_cell.angle_beta   90.00
_cell.angle_gamma   90.00
#
_symmetry.space_group_name_H-M   'P 1'
#
loop_
_entity.id
_entity.type
_entity.pdbx_description
1 polymer ?
#
loop_
_entity_poly.entity_id
_entity_poly.type
_entity_poly.pdbx_seq_one_letter_code
_entity_poly.pdbx_strand_id
1 'polypeptide(L)'
;MFQSKRSKLIAGILFDLVGMGSYIIPGFGEITDLGWAPIAGYLMTKLYPSKSGVAAGVLTTIEELLPGMDIIPSFTLMWCYTYLISSNKVHEEDKTVIDVDHT
;
A
#
# COMPACT_ATOMS: atom_id res chain seq x y z
N MET A 1 -1.89 2.29 -12.78
CA MET A 1 -0.61 2.51 -12.05
C MET A 1 -0.08 1.12 -11.73
N PHE A 2 0.99 0.68 -12.39
CA PHE A 2 1.59 -0.67 -12.31
C PHE A 2 0.65 -1.87 -12.60
N GLN A 3 0.69 -2.38 -13.84
CA GLN A 3 -0.19 -3.48 -14.27
C GLN A 3 0.32 -4.88 -13.88
N SER A 4 1.63 -5.06 -13.64
CA SER A 4 2.21 -6.39 -13.41
C SER A 4 2.35 -6.74 -11.93
N LYS A 5 2.14 -8.02 -11.58
CA LYS A 5 2.33 -8.58 -10.23
C LYS A 5 3.72 -8.23 -9.66
N ARG A 6 4.77 -8.34 -10.48
CA ARG A 6 6.16 -8.02 -10.07
C ARG A 6 6.35 -6.52 -9.84
N SER A 7 5.75 -5.66 -10.68
CA SER A 7 5.83 -4.21 -10.51
C SER A 7 5.18 -3.76 -9.21
N LYS A 8 4.03 -4.36 -8.82
CA LYS A 8 3.39 -4.05 -7.54
C LYS A 8 4.20 -4.53 -6.34
N LEU A 9 4.89 -5.67 -6.45
CA LEU A 9 5.80 -6.16 -5.40
C LEU A 9 6.97 -5.19 -5.20
N ILE A 10 7.62 -4.80 -6.30
CA ILE A 10 8.76 -3.87 -6.26
C ILE A 10 8.31 -2.51 -5.71
N ALA A 11 7.18 -1.98 -6.18
CA ALA A 11 6.64 -0.73 -5.65
C ALA A 11 6.32 -0.84 -4.15
N GLY A 12 5.71 -1.94 -3.70
CA GLY A 12 5.39 -2.15 -2.30
C GLY A 12 6.63 -2.20 -1.41
N ILE A 13 7.66 -2.97 -1.82
CA ILE A 13 8.95 -3.02 -1.10
C ILE A 13 9.60 -1.63 -1.04
N LEU A 14 9.56 -0.86 -2.13
CA LEU A 14 10.11 0.50 -2.14
C LEU A 14 9.36 1.44 -1.20
N PHE A 15 8.02 1.38 -1.16
CA PHE A 15 7.22 2.21 -0.25
C PHE A 15 7.44 1.84 1.21
N ASP A 16 7.50 0.55 1.54
CA ASP A 16 7.82 0.08 2.89
C ASP A 16 9.23 0.52 3.31
N LEU A 17 10.22 0.48 2.41
CA LEU A 17 11.58 0.97 2.70
C LEU A 17 11.64 2.50 2.89
N VAL A 18 10.73 3.25 2.26
CA VAL A 18 10.64 4.71 2.45
C VAL A 18 10.02 5.04 3.80
N GLY A 19 8.91 4.37 4.18
CA GLY A 19 8.30 4.51 5.52
C GLY A 19 9.30 4.14 6.62
N MET A 20 9.80 2.90 6.58
CA MET A 20 10.80 2.42 7.55
C MET A 20 12.16 3.14 7.47
N GLY A 21 12.43 3.88 6.39
CA GLY A 21 13.65 4.69 6.25
C GLY A 21 13.65 5.94 7.16
N SER A 22 12.47 6.36 7.63
CA SER A 22 12.28 7.48 8.57
C SER A 22 13.05 7.31 9.89
N TYR A 23 13.41 6.09 10.27
CA TYR A 23 14.18 5.77 11.47
C TYR A 23 15.70 6.05 11.37
N ILE A 24 16.23 6.35 10.18
CA ILE A 24 17.68 6.55 9.98
C ILE A 24 18.17 7.86 10.62
N ILE A 25 17.29 8.87 10.77
CA ILE A 25 17.61 10.15 11.39
C ILE A 25 16.69 10.35 12.61
N PRO A 26 17.20 10.20 13.85
CA PRO A 26 16.42 10.42 15.06
C PRO A 26 15.83 11.84 15.08
N GLY A 27 14.50 11.94 15.24
CA GLY A 27 13.77 13.22 15.28
C GLY A 27 13.30 13.78 13.94
N PHE A 28 13.75 13.24 12.80
CA PHE A 28 13.19 13.59 11.48
C PHE A 28 11.99 12.70 11.14
N GLY A 29 12.06 11.41 11.52
CA GLY A 29 11.05 10.39 11.25
C GLY A 29 9.61 10.83 11.58
N GLU A 30 9.37 11.29 12.81
CA GLU A 30 8.04 11.70 13.27
C GLU A 30 7.40 12.86 12.46
N ILE A 31 8.22 13.74 11.87
CA ILE A 31 7.73 14.84 11.01
C ILE A 31 7.43 14.33 9.60
N THR A 32 8.26 13.43 9.09
CA THR A 32 8.02 12.72 7.83
C THR A 32 6.75 11.89 7.89
N ASP A 33 6.47 11.22 9.01
CA ASP A 33 5.28 10.38 9.20
C ASP A 33 3.98 11.19 9.07
N LEU A 34 3.96 12.46 9.50
CA LEU A 34 2.78 13.33 9.37
C LEU A 34 2.40 13.64 7.91
N GLY A 35 3.39 13.75 7.03
CA GLY A 35 3.20 13.96 5.59
C GLY A 35 3.12 12.66 4.80
N TRP A 36 3.90 11.66 5.19
CA TRP A 36 4.01 10.38 4.52
C TRP A 36 2.79 9.49 4.80
N ALA A 37 2.23 9.48 6.01
CA ALA A 37 1.04 8.68 6.34
C ALA A 37 -0.14 8.87 5.36
N PRO A 38 -0.62 10.11 5.06
CA PRO A 38 -1.70 10.29 4.09
C PRO A 38 -1.28 9.93 2.66
N ILE A 39 -0.01 10.10 2.30
CA ILE A 39 0.55 9.71 1.00
C ILE A 39 0.58 8.18 0.89
N ALA A 40 1.04 7.47 1.91
CA ALA A 40 1.12 6.02 1.99
C ALA A 40 -0.29 5.41 1.88
N GLY A 41 -1.26 5.93 2.64
CA GLY A 41 -2.66 5.53 2.51
C GLY A 41 -3.20 5.71 1.10
N TYR A 42 -2.96 6.87 0.48
CA TYR A 42 -3.37 7.14 -0.90
C TYR A 42 -2.70 6.19 -1.90
N LEU A 43 -1.40 5.98 -1.79
CA LEU A 43 -0.62 5.07 -2.65
C LEU A 43 -1.13 3.63 -2.54
N MET A 44 -1.50 3.17 -1.34
CA MET A 44 -2.08 1.85 -1.12
C MET A 44 -3.39 1.68 -1.90
N THR A 45 -4.30 2.66 -1.81
CA THR A 45 -5.57 2.63 -2.56
C THR A 45 -5.36 2.69 -4.07
N LYS A 46 -4.32 3.38 -4.54
CA LYS A 46 -3.92 3.44 -5.95
C LYS A 46 -3.28 2.15 -6.46
N LEU A 47 -2.51 1.46 -5.62
CA LEU A 47 -1.83 0.21 -5.97
C LEU A 47 -2.81 -0.98 -5.96
N TYR A 48 -3.80 -0.92 -5.08
CA TYR A 48 -4.86 -1.90 -4.90
C TYR A 48 -6.25 -1.21 -4.88
N PRO A 49 -6.88 -1.00 -6.05
CA PRO A 49 -8.16 -0.27 -6.16
C PRO A 49 -9.39 -1.04 -5.63
N SER A 50 -9.21 -2.12 -4.86
CA SER A 50 -10.29 -2.92 -4.29
C SER A 50 -10.70 -2.41 -2.90
N LYS A 51 -11.86 -2.87 -2.40
CA LYS A 51 -12.32 -2.56 -1.03
C LYS A 51 -11.28 -2.94 0.03
N SER A 52 -10.56 -4.04 -0.19
CA SER A 52 -9.47 -4.48 0.68
C SER A 52 -8.27 -3.53 0.64
N GLY A 53 -7.95 -2.95 -0.52
CA GLY A 53 -6.87 -1.97 -0.64
C GLY A 53 -7.22 -0.60 -0.05
N VAL A 54 -8.49 -0.20 -0.08
CA VAL A 54 -8.97 0.99 0.65
C VAL A 54 -8.86 0.78 2.16
N ALA A 55 -9.32 -0.37 2.66
CA ALA A 55 -9.21 -0.72 4.08
C ALA A 55 -7.73 -0.79 4.53
N ALA A 56 -6.89 -1.45 3.74
CA ALA A 56 -5.44 -1.49 3.98
C ALA A 56 -4.82 -0.09 3.98
N GLY A 57 -5.23 0.81 3.08
CA GLY A 57 -4.73 2.18 3.05
C GLY A 57 -5.07 2.98 4.30
N VAL A 58 -6.28 2.82 4.85
CA VAL A 58 -6.67 3.45 6.12
C VAL A 58 -5.84 2.89 7.27
N LEU A 59 -5.65 1.56 7.32
CA LEU A 59 -4.82 0.92 8.34
C LEU A 59 -3.36 1.40 8.27
N THR A 60 -2.76 1.42 7.08
CA THR A 60 -1.40 1.94 6.86
C THR A 60 -1.28 3.40 7.29
N THR A 61 -2.28 4.24 6.98
CA THR A 61 -2.27 5.65 7.42
C THR A 61 -2.27 5.77 8.95
N ILE A 62 -3.03 4.90 9.64
CA ILE A 62 -3.10 4.89 11.10
C ILE A 62 -1.80 4.35 11.69
N GLU A 63 -1.24 3.28 11.13
CA GLU A 63 0.04 2.69 11.57
C GLU A 63 1.19 3.70 11.48
N GLU A 64 1.28 4.41 10.37
CA GLU A 64 2.31 5.44 10.12
C GLU A 64 2.13 6.66 11.03
N LEU A 65 0.90 7.05 11.38
CA LEU A 65 0.65 8.17 12.28
C LEU A 65 0.96 7.85 13.75
N LEU A 66 1.08 6.56 14.10
CA LEU A 66 1.41 6.12 15.45
C LEU A 66 2.93 5.96 15.61
N PRO A 67 3.59 6.76 16.46
CA PRO A 67 5.03 6.68 16.63
C PRO A 67 5.44 5.29 17.13
N GLY A 68 6.36 4.64 16.42
CA GLY A 68 6.89 3.31 16.76
C GLY A 68 6.07 2.11 16.25
N MET A 69 4.99 2.35 15.51
CA MET A 69 4.21 1.28 14.85
C MET A 69 4.62 1.04 13.38
N ASP A 70 5.34 1.97 12.76
CA ASP A 70 5.83 1.89 11.37
C ASP A 70 7.02 0.91 11.18
N ILE A 71 6.93 -0.29 11.75
CA ILE A 71 7.91 -1.37 11.54
C ILE A 71 7.31 -2.47 10.63
N ILE A 72 6.01 -2.37 10.36
CA ILE A 72 5.26 -3.38 9.64
C ILE A 72 5.31 -3.04 8.14
N PRO A 73 5.83 -3.94 7.27
CA PRO A 73 5.89 -3.70 5.83
C PRO A 73 4.51 -3.88 5.18
N SER A 74 3.61 -2.91 5.40
CA SER A 74 2.19 -2.99 5.10
C SER A 74 1.89 -3.09 3.60
N PHE A 75 2.69 -2.46 2.72
CA PHE A 75 2.51 -2.60 1.26
C PHE A 75 2.89 -4.00 0.76
N THR A 76 3.97 -4.57 1.31
CA THR A 76 4.40 -5.93 0.99
C THR A 76 3.41 -6.96 1.54
N LEU A 77 2.86 -6.74 2.74
CA LEU A 77 1.79 -7.59 3.29
C LEU A 77 0.52 -7.54 2.44
N MET A 78 0.11 -6.35 1.99
CA MET A 78 -1.06 -6.22 1.12
C MET A 78 -0.83 -6.92 -0.24
N TRP A 79 0.40 -6.87 -0.77
CA TRP A 79 0.77 -7.65 -1.94
C TRP A 79 0.60 -9.14 -1.69
N CYS A 80 1.12 -9.64 -0.57
CA CYS A 80 0.99 -11.04 -0.19
C CYS A 80 -0.49 -11.44 -0.05
N TYR A 81 -1.29 -10.65 0.65
CA TYR A 81 -2.72 -10.87 0.78
C TYR A 81 -3.42 -10.95 -0.59
N THR A 82 -3.13 -9.99 -1.47
CA THR A 82 -3.75 -9.91 -2.80
C THR A 82 -3.39 -11.12 -3.68
N TYR A 83 -2.12 -11.52 -3.69
CA TYR A 83 -1.60 -12.46 -4.68
C TYR A 83 -1.34 -13.88 -4.18
N LEU A 84 -1.20 -14.10 -2.87
CA LEU A 84 -1.08 -15.44 -2.26
C LEU A 84 -2.41 -15.92 -1.71
N ILE A 85 -3.22 -15.03 -1.10
CA ILE A 85 -4.45 -15.42 -0.40
C ILE A 85 -5.68 -15.19 -1.30
N SER A 86 -5.78 -14.00 -1.91
CA SER A 86 -6.97 -13.57 -2.66
C SER A 86 -6.87 -13.77 -4.18
N SER A 87 -5.90 -14.58 -4.65
CA SER A 87 -5.60 -14.75 -6.08
C SER A 87 -6.80 -15.17 -6.95
N ASN A 88 -7.85 -15.75 -6.35
CA ASN A 88 -9.06 -16.18 -7.07
C ASN A 88 -10.11 -15.07 -7.27
N LYS A 89 -10.11 -13.99 -6.47
CA LYS A 89 -11.11 -12.91 -6.59
C LYS A 89 -10.62 -11.70 -7.40
N VAL A 90 -9.31 -11.48 -7.42
CA VAL A 90 -8.67 -10.37 -8.12
C VAL A 90 -8.90 -10.46 -9.64
N HIS A 91 -8.92 -11.67 -10.20
CA HIS A 91 -9.14 -11.89 -11.63
C HIS A 91 -10.54 -11.51 -12.14
N GLU A 92 -11.50 -11.34 -11.23
CA GLU A 92 -12.91 -11.08 -11.55
C GLU A 92 -13.22 -9.58 -11.43
N GLU A 93 -12.70 -8.90 -10.40
CA GLU A 93 -12.78 -7.43 -10.26
C GLU A 93 -11.92 -6.70 -11.32
N ASP A 94 -10.72 -7.18 -11.65
CA ASP A 94 -9.87 -6.54 -12.68
C ASP A 94 -10.53 -6.60 -14.07
N LYS A 95 -11.34 -7.64 -14.35
CA LYS A 95 -12.13 -7.73 -15.59
C LYS A 95 -13.32 -6.76 -15.63
N THR A 96 -13.96 -6.53 -14.48
CA THR A 96 -15.16 -5.66 -14.42
C THR A 96 -14.79 -4.18 -14.49
N VAL A 97 -13.66 -3.78 -13.92
CA VAL A 97 -13.20 -2.37 -13.97
C VAL A 97 -12.76 -1.95 -15.38
N ILE A 98 -12.17 -2.87 -16.17
CA ILE A 98 -11.75 -2.57 -17.55
C ILE A 98 -12.96 -2.41 -18.50
N ASP A 99 -14.08 -3.09 -18.22
CA ASP A 99 -15.30 -3.02 -19.03
C ASP A 99 -16.06 -1.69 -18.83
N VAL A 100 -16.02 -1.15 -17.60
CA VAL A 100 -16.69 0.11 -17.23
C VAL A 100 -15.96 1.34 -17.79
N ASP A 101 -14.65 1.28 -18.01
CA ASP A 101 -13.84 2.41 -18.53
C ASP A 101 -13.91 2.53 -20.07
N HIS A 102 -14.58 1.59 -20.74
CA HIS A 102 -14.72 1.53 -22.21
C HIS A 102 -16.16 1.76 -22.73
N THR A 103 -17.12 2.17 -21.89
CA THR A 103 -18.49 2.56 -22.28
C THR A 103 -18.78 4.01 -21.93
#